data_AF-A0A6A3CFN8-F1
#
_entry.id   AF-A0A6A3CFN8-F1
#
_cell.length_a   1.000
_cell.length_b   1.000
_cell.length_c   1.000
_cell.angle_alpha   90.00
_cell.angle_beta   90.00
_cell.angle_gamma   90.00
#
_symmetry.space_group_name_H-M   'P 1'
#
loop_
_entity.id
_entity.type
_entity.pdbx_description
1 polymer ?
#
loop_
_entity_poly.entity_id
_entity_poly.type
_entity_poly.pdbx_seq_one_letter_code
_entity_poly.pdbx_strand_id
1 'polypeptide(L)'
;MKLRRTSLSINYTPKNHNTNPTQLQANLTLLLILKAHFLVYAFLWLGLAATAFSLPPKFYDKVCPQALPAIRKVVEAAVHRERRIGASLLRLHFHDCFVNGCDGSLLLDWTPAFVTKKNARGNLDSVRGFEVVDQRVKWI
;
A
#
# COMPACT_ATOMS: atom_id res chain seq x y z
N MET A 1 -6.29 -72.92 -48.40
CA MET A 1 -7.18 -73.36 -47.32
C MET A 1 -6.75 -72.70 -46.02
N LYS A 2 -7.61 -71.84 -45.42
CA LYS A 2 -7.44 -71.06 -44.17
C LYS A 2 -6.23 -70.09 -44.16
N LEU A 3 -6.37 -68.85 -43.70
CA LEU A 3 -6.25 -68.45 -42.29
C LEU A 3 -7.15 -67.23 -42.05
N ARG A 4 -8.31 -67.43 -41.43
CA ARG A 4 -8.61 -67.12 -40.02
C ARG A 4 -8.35 -65.65 -39.63
N ARG A 5 -9.46 -64.90 -39.66
CA ARG A 5 -9.67 -63.57 -39.09
C ARG A 5 -9.22 -63.56 -37.62
N THR A 6 -8.23 -62.77 -37.26
CA THR A 6 -7.96 -62.38 -35.87
C THR A 6 -8.70 -61.08 -35.59
N SER A 7 -9.94 -61.18 -35.11
CA SER A 7 -10.59 -60.05 -34.46
C SER A 7 -9.93 -59.85 -33.09
N LEU A 8 -9.14 -58.79 -32.94
CA LEU A 8 -8.60 -58.37 -31.65
C LEU A 8 -9.78 -57.86 -30.82
N SER A 9 -10.29 -58.69 -29.90
CA SER A 9 -11.24 -58.25 -28.88
C SER A 9 -10.49 -57.45 -27.83
N ILE A 10 -10.62 -56.12 -27.86
CA ILE A 10 -10.17 -55.25 -26.78
C ILE A 10 -11.05 -55.57 -25.57
N ASN A 11 -10.48 -56.24 -24.56
CA ASN A 11 -11.15 -56.49 -23.29
C ASN A 11 -11.28 -55.16 -22.53
N TYR A 12 -12.44 -54.53 -22.65
CA TYR A 12 -12.84 -53.43 -21.79
C TYR A 12 -13.26 -54.01 -20.43
N THR A 13 -12.42 -53.83 -19.41
CA THR A 13 -12.80 -54.11 -18.02
C THR A 13 -13.39 -52.84 -17.41
N PRO A 14 -14.69 -52.81 -17.06
CA PRO A 14 -15.23 -51.69 -16.31
C PRO A 14 -14.57 -51.66 -14.94
N LYS A 15 -13.87 -50.56 -14.60
CA LYS A 15 -13.44 -50.30 -13.23
C LYS A 15 -14.71 -50.21 -12.37
N ASN A 16 -14.95 -51.21 -11.53
CA ASN A 16 -16.01 -51.21 -10.55
C ASN A 16 -15.73 -50.10 -9.52
N HIS A 17 -16.40 -48.96 -9.66
CA HIS A 17 -16.34 -47.86 -8.72
C HIS A 17 -17.32 -48.11 -7.57
N ASN A 18 -17.05 -49.11 -6.74
CA ASN A 18 -17.71 -49.29 -5.44
C ASN A 18 -17.19 -48.23 -4.45
N THR A 19 -17.51 -46.97 -4.71
CA THR A 19 -17.32 -45.91 -3.72
C THR A 19 -18.49 -45.96 -2.74
N ASN A 20 -18.22 -46.42 -1.51
CA ASN A 20 -19.21 -46.43 -0.45
C ASN A 20 -19.76 -45.00 -0.24
N PRO A 21 -21.09 -44.81 -0.19
CA PRO A 21 -21.70 -43.48 -0.08
C PRO A 21 -21.23 -42.73 1.17
N THR A 22 -20.88 -43.46 2.24
CA THR A 22 -20.28 -42.94 3.47
C THR A 22 -18.88 -42.33 3.27
N GLN A 23 -18.07 -42.89 2.35
CA GLN A 23 -16.74 -42.38 2.00
C GLN A 23 -16.83 -41.12 1.14
N LEU A 24 -17.80 -41.05 0.23
CA LEU A 24 -18.03 -39.85 -0.59
C LEU A 24 -18.53 -38.68 0.27
N GLN A 25 -19.45 -38.95 1.22
CA GLN A 25 -19.90 -37.96 2.18
C GLN A 25 -18.75 -37.47 3.08
N ALA A 26 -17.89 -38.35 3.59
CA ALA A 26 -16.75 -37.98 4.42
C ALA A 26 -15.69 -37.14 3.67
N ASN A 27 -15.40 -37.47 2.41
CA ASN A 27 -14.46 -36.69 1.58
C ASN A 27 -15.03 -35.32 1.22
N LEU A 28 -16.34 -35.24 0.98
CA LEU A 28 -17.03 -33.97 0.71
C LEU A 28 -17.07 -33.09 1.98
N THR A 29 -17.38 -33.64 3.14
CA THR A 29 -17.36 -32.88 4.41
C THR A 29 -15.95 -32.43 4.77
N LEU A 30 -14.93 -33.27 4.59
CA LEU A 30 -13.53 -32.91 4.80
C LEU A 30 -13.08 -31.77 3.87
N LEU A 31 -13.45 -31.82 2.59
CA LEU A 31 -13.14 -30.77 1.62
C LEU A 31 -13.83 -29.45 1.98
N LEU A 32 -15.07 -29.51 2.47
CA LEU A 32 -15.81 -28.33 2.94
C LEU A 32 -15.15 -27.71 4.18
N ILE A 33 -14.70 -28.53 5.14
CA ILE A 33 -14.00 -28.07 6.35
C ILE A 33 -12.66 -27.42 5.98
N LEU A 34 -11.89 -28.02 5.07
CA LEU A 34 -10.59 -27.51 4.65
C LEU A 34 -10.73 -26.16 3.91
N LYS A 35 -11.73 -26.04 3.02
CA LYS A 35 -12.06 -24.77 2.36
C LYS A 35 -12.52 -23.71 3.35
N ALA A 36 -13.36 -24.07 4.32
CA ALA A 36 -13.81 -23.15 5.36
C ALA A 36 -12.63 -22.62 6.18
N HIS A 37 -11.69 -23.48 6.59
CA HIS A 37 -10.48 -23.07 7.28
C HIS A 37 -9.61 -22.15 6.43
N PHE A 38 -9.38 -22.50 5.17
CA PHE A 38 -8.62 -21.66 4.25
C PHE A 38 -9.24 -20.26 4.10
N LEU A 39 -10.57 -20.20 3.95
CA LEU A 39 -11.30 -18.92 3.87
C LEU A 39 -11.20 -18.12 5.16
N VAL A 40 -11.32 -18.76 6.33
CA VAL A 40 -11.17 -18.10 7.64
C VAL A 40 -9.76 -17.56 7.81
N TYR A 41 -8.72 -18.34 7.50
CA TYR A 41 -7.33 -17.88 7.56
C TYR A 41 -7.08 -16.74 6.58
N ALA A 42 -7.57 -16.83 5.34
CA ALA A 42 -7.45 -15.77 4.35
C ALA A 42 -8.10 -14.46 4.84
N PHE A 43 -9.28 -14.54 5.46
CA PHE A 43 -9.97 -13.39 6.05
C PHE A 43 -9.21 -12.80 7.26
N LEU A 44 -8.63 -13.67 8.10
CA LEU A 44 -7.83 -13.26 9.24
C LEU A 44 -6.54 -12.52 8.81
N TRP A 45 -5.85 -13.03 7.78
CA TRP A 45 -4.67 -12.40 7.19
C TRP A 45 -5.01 -11.08 6.49
N LEU A 46 -6.14 -11.01 5.80
CA LEU A 46 -6.62 -9.77 5.18
C LEU A 46 -6.95 -8.70 6.23
N GLY A 47 -7.58 -9.10 7.35
CA GLY A 47 -7.87 -8.20 8.46
C GLY A 47 -6.61 -7.66 9.16
N LEU A 48 -5.57 -8.49 9.31
CA LEU A 48 -4.30 -8.07 9.90
C LEU A 48 -3.53 -7.09 8.98
N ALA A 49 -3.55 -7.34 7.67
CA ALA A 49 -2.92 -6.46 6.67
C ALA A 49 -3.61 -5.09 6.55
N ALA A 50 -4.87 -4.96 6.98
CA ALA A 50 -5.62 -3.72 6.95
C ALA A 50 -5.27 -2.74 8.09
N THR A 51 -4.27 -3.04 8.91
CA THR A 51 -3.82 -2.13 9.97
C THR A 51 -3.03 -0.97 9.37
N ALA A 52 -3.66 0.20 9.27
CA ALA A 52 -2.98 1.43 8.91
C ALA A 52 -2.00 1.81 10.04
N PHE A 53 -0.71 1.88 9.74
CA PHE A 53 0.29 2.42 10.66
C PHE A 53 0.09 3.94 10.75
N SER A 54 -0.50 4.41 11.85
CA SER A 54 -0.68 5.84 12.10
C SER A 54 0.47 6.37 12.96
N LEU A 55 1.04 7.52 12.58
CA LEU A 55 2.04 8.19 13.41
C LEU A 55 1.37 8.72 14.68
N PRO A 56 1.91 8.43 15.88
CA PRO A 56 1.35 8.97 17.11
C PRO A 56 1.52 10.50 17.13
N PRO A 57 0.52 11.27 17.58
CA PRO A 57 0.57 12.75 17.58
C PRO A 57 1.77 13.34 18.35
N LYS A 58 2.33 12.56 19.28
CA LYS A 58 3.42 12.94 20.19
C LYS A 58 4.75 12.28 19.83
N PHE A 59 4.92 11.85 18.58
CA PHE A 59 6.14 11.18 18.11
C PHE A 59 7.42 11.95 18.50
N TYR A 60 7.40 13.28 18.38
CA TYR A 60 8.57 14.12 18.64
C TYR A 60 8.82 14.47 20.12
N ASP A 61 7.88 14.22 21.03
CA ASP A 61 7.98 14.67 22.44
C ASP A 61 9.24 14.14 23.14
N LYS A 62 9.69 12.92 22.78
CA LYS A 62 10.88 12.29 23.37
C LYS A 62 12.14 12.42 22.53
N VAL A 63 12.00 12.55 21.21
CA VAL A 63 13.13 12.55 20.26
C VAL A 63 13.62 13.97 20.01
N CYS A 64 12.69 14.90 19.75
CA CYS A 64 12.99 16.31 19.51
C CYS A 64 11.82 17.18 20.03
N PRO A 65 11.75 17.43 21.35
CA PRO A 65 10.63 18.16 21.97
C PRO A 65 10.49 19.60 21.44
N GLN A 66 11.58 20.15 20.88
CA GLN A 66 11.59 21.49 20.29
C GLN A 66 11.18 21.51 18.81
N ALA A 67 10.85 20.37 18.20
CA ALA A 67 10.44 20.29 16.80
C ALA A 67 9.18 21.14 16.54
N LEU A 68 8.04 20.77 17.16
CA LEU A 68 6.76 21.45 16.96
C LEU A 68 6.77 22.92 17.41
N PRO A 69 7.31 23.29 18.59
CA PRO A 69 7.34 24.68 19.03
C PRO A 69 8.08 25.61 18.06
N ALA A 70 9.20 25.18 17.49
CA ALA A 70 9.96 26.06 16.60
C ALA A 70 9.60 25.94 15.11
N ILE A 71 8.94 24.85 14.66
CA ILE A 71 8.16 24.89 13.39
C ILE A 71 7.07 25.95 13.51
N ARG A 72 6.32 25.96 14.61
CA ARG A 72 5.25 26.94 14.86
C ARG A 72 5.76 28.38 14.81
N LYS A 73 6.88 28.68 15.48
CA LYS A 73 7.49 30.03 15.45
C LYS A 73 7.83 30.50 14.04
N VAL A 74 8.40 29.64 13.19
CA VAL A 74 8.75 30.00 11.81
C VAL A 74 7.50 30.21 10.96
N VAL A 75 6.50 29.34 11.08
CA VAL A 75 5.24 29.49 10.36
C VAL A 75 4.51 30.76 10.79
N GLU A 76 4.44 31.06 12.08
CA GLU A 76 3.84 32.30 12.59
C GLU A 76 4.58 33.54 12.06
N ALA A 77 5.91 33.55 12.08
CA ALA A 77 6.71 34.65 11.53
C ALA A 77 6.49 34.82 10.01
N ALA A 78 6.43 33.73 9.26
CA ALA A 78 6.17 33.77 7.82
C ALA A 78 4.76 34.30 7.51
N VAL A 79 3.72 33.82 8.22
CA VAL A 79 2.33 34.27 8.06
C VAL A 79 2.17 35.74 8.45
N HIS A 80 2.89 36.18 9.47
CA HIS A 80 2.88 37.59 9.87
C HIS A 80 3.48 38.49 8.78
N ARG A 81 4.53 38.04 8.09
CA ARG A 81 5.14 38.76 6.95
C ARG A 81 4.25 38.74 5.72
N GLU A 82 3.71 37.58 5.36
CA GLU A 82 2.81 37.41 4.22
C GLU A 82 1.67 36.44 4.59
N ARG A 83 0.47 36.98 4.83
CA ARG A 83 -0.69 36.16 5.26
C ARG A 83 -1.02 35.02 4.30
N ARG A 84 -0.78 35.22 3.00
CA ARG A 84 -1.07 34.22 1.94
C ARG A 84 -0.20 32.96 2.07
N ILE A 85 0.94 33.03 2.76
CA ILE A 85 1.85 31.89 2.91
C ILE A 85 1.20 30.72 3.67
N GLY A 86 0.25 30.99 4.57
CA GLY A 86 -0.49 29.93 5.26
C GLY A 86 -1.28 29.06 4.29
N ALA A 87 -1.94 29.67 3.29
CA ALA A 87 -2.63 28.95 2.24
C ALA A 87 -1.64 28.23 1.30
N SER A 88 -0.48 28.83 1.02
CA SER A 88 0.57 28.20 0.22
C SER A 88 1.14 26.94 0.87
N LEU A 89 1.41 26.96 2.18
CA LEU A 89 1.89 25.80 2.94
C LEU A 89 0.85 24.67 2.99
N LEU A 90 -0.43 25.01 3.15
CA LEU A 90 -1.51 24.02 3.10
C LEU A 90 -1.61 23.36 1.72
N ARG A 91 -1.49 24.16 0.64
CA ARG A 91 -1.46 23.64 -0.73
C ARG A 91 -0.22 22.77 -0.96
N LEU A 92 0.95 23.16 -0.46
CA LEU A 92 2.18 22.38 -0.55
C LEU A 92 2.02 21.00 0.11
N HIS A 93 1.44 20.94 1.31
CA HIS A 93 1.15 19.67 2.00
C HIS A 93 0.18 18.79 1.21
N PHE A 94 -0.91 19.38 0.68
CA PHE A 94 -1.86 18.65 -0.15
C PHE A 94 -1.18 18.07 -1.41
N HIS A 95 -0.39 18.86 -2.12
CA HIS A 95 0.29 18.42 -3.33
C HIS A 95 1.35 17.33 -3.07
N ASP A 96 2.01 17.33 -1.91
CA ASP A 96 2.94 16.27 -1.51
C ASP A 96 2.18 14.96 -1.26
N CYS A 97 1.14 15.02 -0.43
CA CYS A 97 0.34 13.85 -0.07
C CYS A 97 -0.47 13.25 -1.22
N PHE A 98 -0.92 14.07 -2.18
CA PHE A 98 -1.78 13.60 -3.28
C PHE A 98 -1.06 12.68 -4.26
N VAL A 99 0.27 12.78 -4.37
CA VAL A 99 1.07 11.97 -5.31
C VAL A 99 2.02 11.07 -4.53
N ASN A 100 1.66 9.80 -4.38
CA ASN A 100 2.46 8.74 -3.75
C ASN A 100 2.74 8.92 -2.24
N GLY A 101 1.98 9.77 -1.54
CA GLY A 101 2.02 9.88 -0.08
C GLY A 101 2.84 11.07 0.45
N CYS A 102 2.69 11.34 1.76
CA CYS A 102 3.31 12.48 2.44
C CYS A 102 4.77 12.18 2.83
N ASP A 103 5.64 12.01 1.84
CA ASP A 103 7.03 11.61 2.04
C ASP A 103 8.04 12.78 1.90
N GLY A 104 7.56 13.99 1.60
CA GLY A 104 8.40 15.17 1.37
C GLY A 104 9.14 15.15 0.03
N SER A 105 8.84 14.21 -0.87
CA SER A 105 9.49 14.11 -2.18
C SER A 105 9.20 15.32 -3.08
N LEU A 106 8.14 16.09 -2.82
CA LEU A 106 7.87 17.35 -3.51
C LEU A 106 8.89 18.45 -3.18
N LEU A 107 9.59 18.36 -2.04
CA LEU A 107 10.57 19.35 -1.60
C LEU A 107 11.96 19.15 -2.25
N LEU A 108 12.21 18.00 -2.87
CA LEU A 108 13.52 17.68 -3.45
C LEU A 108 13.81 18.51 -4.72
N ASP A 109 14.98 19.14 -4.75
CA ASP A 109 15.49 19.93 -5.88
C ASP A 109 16.13 19.05 -6.95
N TRP A 110 16.10 19.47 -8.22
CA TRP A 110 16.52 18.62 -9.34
C TRP A 110 18.02 18.31 -9.28
N THR A 111 18.39 17.08 -9.59
CA THR A 111 19.77 16.73 -9.92
C THR A 111 19.81 15.89 -11.20
N PRO A 112 20.97 15.77 -11.86
CA PRO A 112 21.10 14.92 -13.04
C PRO A 112 20.68 13.45 -12.82
N ALA A 113 20.69 12.98 -11.57
CA ALA A 113 20.31 11.63 -11.20
C ALA A 113 18.80 11.45 -10.92
N PHE A 114 18.03 12.52 -10.75
CA PHE A 114 16.59 12.40 -10.45
C PHE A 114 15.74 13.58 -10.94
N VAL A 115 14.57 13.25 -11.47
CA VAL A 115 13.55 14.22 -11.91
C VAL A 115 12.63 14.54 -10.74
N THR A 116 12.41 15.83 -10.44
CA THR A 116 11.62 16.26 -9.28
C THR A 116 10.13 16.35 -9.57
N LYS A 117 9.32 16.10 -8.53
CA LYS A 117 7.89 16.48 -8.55
C LYS A 117 7.70 18.01 -8.50
N LYS A 118 8.70 18.76 -8.02
CA LYS A 118 8.70 20.23 -7.93
C LYS A 118 8.53 20.89 -9.30
N ASN A 119 9.11 20.31 -10.35
CA ASN A 119 9.05 20.83 -11.73
C ASN A 119 7.93 20.21 -12.58
N ALA A 120 7.04 19.41 -11.98
CA ALA A 120 5.88 18.88 -12.69
C ALA A 120 4.96 20.03 -13.14
N ARG A 121 4.28 19.87 -14.29
CA ARG A 121 3.49 20.93 -14.93
C ARG A 121 2.44 21.59 -14.01
N GLY A 122 1.92 20.88 -13.01
CA GLY A 122 0.95 21.42 -12.04
C GLY A 122 1.58 22.17 -10.85
N ASN A 123 2.90 22.02 -10.64
CA ASN A 123 3.65 22.57 -9.50
C ASN A 123 4.61 23.69 -9.93
N LEU A 124 5.11 23.62 -11.17
CA LEU A 124 6.00 24.60 -11.79
C LEU A 124 5.39 26.01 -11.69
N ASP A 125 6.10 26.92 -11.04
CA ASP A 125 5.71 28.31 -10.76
C ASP A 125 4.36 28.50 -10.03
N SER A 126 3.78 27.43 -9.48
CA SER A 126 2.46 27.44 -8.84
C SER A 126 2.51 27.19 -7.33
N VAL A 127 3.39 26.27 -6.90
CA VAL A 127 3.59 25.93 -5.48
C VAL A 127 4.69 26.83 -4.89
N ARG A 128 4.48 27.34 -3.68
CA ARG A 128 5.36 28.32 -3.00
C ARG A 128 5.45 28.02 -1.50
N GLY A 129 6.43 28.61 -0.80
CA GLY A 129 6.66 28.38 0.63
C GLY A 129 7.72 27.33 0.93
N PHE A 130 8.48 26.88 -0.07
CA PHE A 130 9.64 26.01 0.10
C PHE A 130 10.67 26.64 1.04
N GLU A 131 10.86 27.95 0.92
CA GLU A 131 11.76 28.76 1.74
C GLU A 131 11.40 28.76 3.22
N VAL A 132 10.10 28.62 3.55
CA VAL A 132 9.64 28.55 4.94
C VAL A 132 9.92 27.18 5.54
N VAL A 133 9.80 26.12 4.74
CA VAL A 133 10.12 24.75 5.16
C VAL A 133 11.63 24.58 5.36
N ASP A 134 12.44 25.08 4.44
CA ASP A 134 13.92 25.01 4.52
C ASP A 134 14.50 25.74 5.72
N GLN A 135 13.88 26.84 6.17
CA GLN A 135 14.34 27.64 7.30
C GLN A 135 14.47 26.86 8.61
N ARG A 136 13.69 25.78 8.79
CA ARG A 136 13.72 24.99 10.04
C ARG A 136 14.12 23.54 9.87
N VAL A 137 13.85 22.91 8.73
CA VAL A 137 14.26 21.52 8.48
C VAL A 137 15.79 21.38 8.54
N LYS A 138 16.55 22.41 8.17
CA LYS A 138 18.02 22.39 8.24
C LYS A 138 18.60 22.37 9.66
N TRP A 139 17.79 22.67 10.69
CA TRP A 139 18.22 22.83 12.08
C TRP A 139 17.58 21.81 13.05
N ILE A 140 16.79 20.87 12.51
CA ILE A 140 16.22 19.73 13.23
C ILE A 140 17.04 18.50 12.87
#